data_AF-A0A537JGR6-F1
#
_entry.id   AF-A0A537JGR6-F1
#
_cell.length_a   1.000
_cell.length_b   1.000
_cell.length_c   1.000
_cell.angle_alpha   90.00
_cell.angle_beta   90.00
_cell.angle_gamma   90.00
#
_symmetry.space_group_name_H-M   'P 1'
#
loop_
_entity.id
_entity.type
_entity.pdbx_description
1 polymer ?
#
loop_
_entity_poly.entity_id
_entity_poly.type
_entity_poly.pdbx_seq_one_letter_code
_entity_poly.pdbx_strand_id
1 'polypeptide(L)'
;MAFRDSHGDVSLAQETTLNLQKMADLQAQLVDVRLQRDTAESRIAAARGRLASQAKVTPTQWMPSPLIASLQDQLARLEIDLTGLRHQFTEKAPAVLVTRAKIEETKQRLNAELAQSLRPGAYGVDPIYQQLDTEMAESQVTLATLKSRERAMQDAIAAYERRMRGVPLREVDLARLTRDEKEFEQIYLLLSDRYEQARAPTAPVKPRRQMNTLFGGMLGLMVGVAGAFLAEQLDDTVKSAEEVERVLGAPVLGAIPIVGVARPPGARETGTKTDGPQHKEETAVLPLLAANDRRSPTAEAYRALRTHVLFSIPDVERKRLLVTSALPREGKSTISANLAAAIARTDRRVWLVDARGWPLCWPVRPRSTAWCGRPASPTCGTWGAVPSPPTPPNCWARSVWRA
;
A
#
# COMPACT_ATOMS: atom_id res chain seq x y z
N MET A 1 -27.99 -4.80 -3.21
CA MET A 1 -28.51 -6.11 -3.67
C MET A 1 -30.00 -6.02 -4.01
N ALA A 2 -30.91 -5.76 -3.06
CA ALA A 2 -32.37 -5.78 -3.26
C ALA A 2 -32.94 -5.15 -4.56
N PHE A 3 -32.36 -4.07 -5.11
CA PHE A 3 -32.80 -3.51 -6.40
C PHE A 3 -32.52 -4.44 -7.59
N ARG A 4 -31.35 -5.09 -7.63
CA ARG A 4 -31.01 -6.11 -8.65
C ARG A 4 -31.88 -7.35 -8.47
N ASP A 5 -32.04 -7.81 -7.24
CA ASP A 5 -32.82 -9.01 -6.92
C ASP A 5 -34.31 -8.88 -7.33
N SER A 6 -34.86 -7.66 -7.25
CA SER A 6 -36.25 -7.35 -7.63
C SER A 6 -36.46 -7.08 -9.13
N HIS A 7 -35.41 -6.74 -9.88
CA HIS A 7 -35.50 -6.40 -11.31
C HIS A 7 -34.85 -7.43 -12.25
N GLY A 8 -34.16 -8.44 -11.69
CA GLY A 8 -33.47 -9.48 -12.43
C GLY A 8 -32.04 -9.08 -12.80
N ASP A 9 -31.12 -10.05 -12.78
CA ASP A 9 -29.67 -9.82 -12.90
C ASP A 9 -29.18 -9.57 -14.34
N VAL A 10 -30.09 -9.10 -15.22
CA VAL A 10 -29.79 -8.76 -16.61
C VAL A 10 -29.40 -7.29 -16.70
N SER A 11 -28.31 -6.99 -17.39
CA SER A 11 -27.91 -5.61 -17.70
C SER A 11 -29.05 -4.87 -18.41
N LEU A 12 -29.49 -3.72 -17.87
CA LEU A 12 -30.53 -2.88 -18.48
C LEU A 12 -30.20 -2.49 -19.93
N ALA A 13 -28.91 -2.35 -20.27
CA ALA A 13 -28.42 -2.11 -21.63
C ALA A 13 -28.57 -3.33 -22.55
N GLN A 14 -28.47 -4.55 -22.02
CA GLN A 14 -28.77 -5.78 -22.77
C GLN A 14 -30.28 -6.00 -22.90
N GLU A 15 -31.08 -5.67 -21.88
CA GLU A 15 -32.54 -5.77 -21.95
C GLU A 15 -33.11 -4.78 -22.98
N THR A 16 -32.60 -3.55 -23.03
CA THR A 16 -33.02 -2.54 -24.03
C THR A 16 -32.65 -2.92 -25.45
N THR A 17 -31.42 -3.38 -25.70
CA THR A 17 -31.01 -3.81 -27.05
C THR A 17 -31.83 -5.01 -27.54
N LEU A 18 -32.10 -6.00 -26.68
CA LEU A 18 -32.97 -7.13 -27.02
C LEU A 18 -34.43 -6.71 -27.26
N ASN A 19 -34.98 -5.80 -26.45
CA ASN A 19 -36.34 -5.29 -26.62
C ASN A 19 -36.47 -4.44 -27.91
N LEU A 20 -35.46 -3.63 -28.24
CA LEU A 20 -35.37 -2.89 -29.49
C LEU A 20 -35.36 -3.82 -30.71
N GLN A 21 -34.53 -4.87 -30.67
CA GLN A 21 -34.45 -5.86 -31.76
C GLN A 21 -35.80 -6.55 -31.98
N LYS A 22 -36.43 -7.05 -30.92
CA LYS A 22 -37.78 -7.67 -30.99
C LYS A 22 -38.84 -6.71 -31.51
N MET A 23 -38.77 -5.42 -31.14
CA MET A 23 -39.69 -4.41 -31.64
C MET A 23 -39.49 -4.15 -33.14
N ALA A 24 -38.24 -4.10 -33.61
CA ALA A 24 -37.92 -3.96 -35.03
C ALA A 24 -38.37 -5.19 -35.84
N ASP A 25 -38.17 -6.41 -35.33
CA ASP A 25 -38.63 -7.65 -35.95
C ASP A 25 -40.17 -7.68 -36.07
N LEU A 26 -40.89 -7.26 -35.02
CA LEU A 26 -42.35 -7.13 -35.05
C LEU A 26 -42.83 -6.05 -36.03
N GLN A 27 -42.13 -4.92 -36.13
CA GLN A 27 -42.44 -3.88 -37.11
C GLN A 27 -42.23 -4.37 -38.54
N ALA A 28 -41.17 -5.13 -38.81
CA ALA A 28 -40.94 -5.75 -40.12
C ALA A 28 -42.03 -6.76 -40.49
N GLN A 29 -42.42 -7.64 -39.55
CA GLN A 29 -43.53 -8.58 -39.75
C GLN A 29 -44.88 -7.88 -39.94
N LEU A 30 -45.12 -6.76 -39.25
CA LEU A 30 -46.33 -5.96 -39.41
C LEU A 30 -46.44 -5.36 -40.82
N VAL A 31 -45.32 -4.96 -41.43
CA VAL A 31 -45.30 -4.47 -42.82
C VAL A 31 -45.68 -5.58 -43.81
N ASP A 32 -45.14 -6.79 -43.65
CA ASP A 32 -45.51 -7.96 -44.47
C ASP A 32 -47.00 -8.34 -44.31
N VAL A 33 -47.52 -8.40 -43.08
CA VAL A 33 -48.94 -8.69 -42.82
C VAL A 33 -49.86 -7.60 -43.42
N ARG A 34 -49.44 -6.33 -43.40
CA ARG A 34 -50.18 -5.24 -44.07
C ARG A 34 -50.17 -5.39 -45.59
N LEU A 35 -49.03 -5.73 -46.19
CA LEU A 35 -48.95 -6.01 -47.63
C LEU A 35 -49.86 -7.18 -48.03
N GLN A 36 -49.85 -8.27 -47.25
CA GLN A 36 -50.74 -9.41 -47.46
C GLN A 36 -52.22 -9.01 -47.33
N ARG A 37 -52.57 -8.19 -46.33
CA ARG A 37 -53.92 -7.64 -46.15
C ARG A 37 -54.35 -6.83 -47.38
N ASP A 38 -53.50 -5.93 -47.86
CA ASP A 38 -53.83 -5.03 -48.96
C ASP A 38 -53.96 -5.79 -50.29
N THR A 39 -53.15 -6.84 -50.50
CA THR A 39 -53.34 -7.74 -51.66
C THR A 39 -54.64 -8.55 -51.55
N ALA A 40 -55.05 -8.98 -50.35
CA ALA A 40 -56.32 -9.67 -50.14
C ALA A 40 -57.53 -8.74 -50.36
N GLU A 41 -57.50 -7.49 -49.88
CA GLU A 41 -58.52 -6.47 -50.18
C GLU A 41 -58.62 -6.20 -51.69
N SER A 42 -57.47 -6.08 -52.36
CA SER A 42 -57.41 -5.90 -53.82
C SER A 42 -58.02 -7.08 -54.58
N ARG A 43 -57.77 -8.32 -54.14
CA ARG A 43 -58.39 -9.54 -54.70
C ARG A 43 -59.90 -9.55 -54.50
N ILE A 44 -60.39 -9.21 -53.30
CA ILE A 44 -61.83 -9.11 -53.02
C ILE A 44 -62.49 -8.06 -53.91
N ALA A 45 -61.86 -6.89 -54.08
CA ALA A 45 -62.36 -5.84 -54.97
C ALA A 45 -62.45 -6.32 -56.43
N ALA A 46 -61.41 -7.00 -56.93
CA ALA A 46 -61.38 -7.56 -58.29
C ALA A 46 -62.38 -8.72 -58.49
N ALA A 47 -62.53 -9.62 -57.52
CA ALA A 47 -63.53 -10.69 -57.55
C ALA A 47 -64.95 -10.13 -57.52
N ARG A 48 -65.22 -9.14 -56.66
CA ARG A 48 -66.52 -8.45 -56.57
C ARG A 48 -66.87 -7.71 -57.86
N GLY A 49 -65.89 -7.08 -58.53
CA GLY A 49 -66.07 -6.48 -59.85
C GLY A 49 -66.46 -7.51 -60.91
N ARG A 50 -65.76 -8.66 -60.96
CA ARG A 50 -66.10 -9.80 -61.85
C ARG A 50 -67.53 -10.31 -61.57
N LEU A 51 -67.86 -10.60 -60.31
CA LEU A 51 -69.20 -11.02 -59.86
C LEU A 51 -70.32 -10.06 -60.26
N ALA A 52 -70.09 -8.74 -60.20
CA ALA A 52 -71.09 -7.75 -60.60
C ALA A 52 -71.37 -7.74 -62.11
N SER A 53 -70.40 -8.16 -62.94
CA SER A 53 -70.54 -8.23 -64.39
C SER A 53 -71.09 -9.56 -64.92
N GLN A 54 -71.17 -10.59 -64.08
CA GLN A 54 -71.47 -11.95 -64.49
C GLN A 54 -72.88 -12.40 -64.10
N ALA A 55 -73.59 -13.02 -65.03
CA ALA A 55 -74.93 -13.54 -64.77
C ALA A 55 -74.87 -14.67 -63.72
N LYS A 56 -75.68 -14.55 -62.65
CA LYS A 56 -75.79 -15.58 -61.61
C LYS A 56 -76.38 -16.90 -62.10
N VAL A 57 -77.11 -16.83 -63.21
CA VAL A 57 -77.89 -17.92 -63.79
C VAL A 57 -77.67 -17.92 -65.29
N THR A 58 -77.24 -19.07 -65.81
CA THR A 58 -76.96 -19.26 -67.24
C THR A 58 -77.87 -20.37 -67.77
N PRO A 59 -78.47 -20.25 -68.97
CA PRO A 59 -79.27 -21.34 -69.54
C PRO A 59 -78.41 -22.60 -69.68
N THR A 60 -78.78 -23.66 -68.97
CA THR A 60 -78.05 -24.93 -69.01
C THR A 60 -78.06 -25.46 -70.45
N GLN A 61 -76.92 -25.97 -70.93
CA GLN A 61 -76.79 -26.50 -72.30
C GLN A 61 -77.92 -27.48 -72.62
N TRP A 62 -78.59 -27.27 -73.75
CA TRP A 62 -79.62 -28.18 -74.26
C TRP A 62 -79.00 -29.55 -74.53
N MET A 63 -79.25 -30.50 -73.61
CA MET A 63 -78.96 -31.91 -73.82
C MET A 63 -80.15 -32.54 -74.56
N PRO A 64 -80.00 -32.99 -75.81
CA PRO A 64 -81.07 -33.70 -76.50
C PRO A 64 -81.35 -35.02 -75.78
N SER A 65 -82.60 -35.24 -75.38
CA SER A 65 -83.02 -36.50 -74.75
C SER A 65 -82.78 -37.67 -75.74
N PRO A 66 -82.16 -38.79 -75.32
CA PRO A 66 -81.93 -39.94 -76.21
C PRO A 66 -83.24 -40.54 -76.73
N LEU A 67 -84.36 -40.29 -76.05
CA LEU A 67 -85.70 -40.68 -76.48
C LEU A 67 -86.11 -39.96 -77.78
N ILE A 68 -85.75 -38.67 -77.94
CA ILE A 68 -86.07 -37.87 -79.15
C ILE A 68 -85.40 -38.49 -80.39
N ALA A 69 -84.13 -38.88 -80.29
CA ALA A 69 -83.43 -39.57 -81.37
C ALA A 69 -84.08 -40.91 -81.74
N SER A 70 -84.54 -41.69 -80.74
CA SER A 70 -85.24 -42.96 -80.99
C SER A 70 -86.61 -42.78 -81.65
N LEU A 71 -87.34 -41.71 -81.30
CA LEU A 71 -88.64 -41.39 -81.90
C LEU A 71 -88.48 -40.87 -83.35
N GLN A 72 -87.39 -40.17 -83.66
CA GLN A 72 -87.04 -39.77 -85.03
C GLN A 72 -86.74 -40.99 -85.92
N ASP A 73 -85.97 -41.97 -85.43
CA ASP A 73 -85.71 -43.22 -86.17
C ASP A 73 -86.99 -44.04 -86.40
N GLN A 74 -87.85 -44.15 -85.38
CA GLN A 74 -89.16 -44.81 -85.51
C GLN A 74 -90.06 -44.11 -86.53
N LEU A 75 -90.07 -42.77 -86.53
CA LEU A 75 -90.86 -42.00 -87.48
C LEU A 75 -90.37 -42.21 -88.92
N ALA A 76 -89.06 -42.15 -89.16
CA ALA A 76 -88.47 -42.36 -90.47
C ALA A 76 -88.80 -43.77 -91.03
N ARG A 77 -88.73 -44.81 -90.20
CA ARG A 77 -89.13 -46.19 -90.58
C ARG A 77 -90.62 -46.25 -90.99
N LEU A 78 -91.50 -45.67 -90.18
CA LEU A 78 -92.95 -45.68 -90.46
C LEU A 78 -93.31 -44.90 -91.73
N GLU A 79 -92.60 -43.79 -92.03
CA GLU A 79 -92.81 -43.02 -93.27
C GLU A 79 -92.31 -43.79 -94.52
N ILE A 80 -91.23 -44.57 -94.40
CA ILE A 80 -90.78 -45.51 -95.44
C ILE A 80 -91.84 -46.62 -95.65
N ASP A 81 -92.31 -47.26 -94.57
CA ASP A 81 -93.35 -48.30 -94.62
C ASP A 81 -94.65 -47.79 -95.28
N LEU A 82 -95.09 -46.58 -94.92
CA LEU A 82 -96.27 -45.95 -95.53
C LEU A 82 -96.07 -45.67 -97.03
N THR A 83 -94.87 -45.28 -97.44
CA THR A 83 -94.55 -45.06 -98.86
C THR A 83 -94.60 -46.36 -99.65
N GLY A 84 -94.02 -47.45 -99.12
CA GLY A 84 -94.12 -48.79 -99.71
C GLY A 84 -95.57 -49.30 -99.81
N LEU A 85 -96.36 -49.13 -98.75
CA LEU A 85 -97.77 -49.52 -98.72
C LEU A 85 -98.65 -48.72 -99.71
N ARG A 86 -98.38 -47.43 -99.93
CA ARG A 86 -99.12 -46.60 -100.90
C ARG A 86 -98.84 -46.94 -102.36
N HIS A 87 -97.74 -47.61 -102.67
CA HIS A 87 -97.50 -48.16 -104.01
C HIS A 87 -98.30 -49.45 -104.28
N GLN A 88 -98.70 -50.18 -103.24
CA GLN A 88 -99.38 -51.48 -103.36
C GLN A 88 -100.90 -51.41 -103.07
N PHE A 89 -101.34 -50.41 -102.29
CA PHE A 89 -102.72 -50.30 -101.82
C PHE A 89 -103.28 -48.88 -101.97
N THR A 90 -104.58 -48.78 -102.25
CA THR A 90 -105.32 -47.50 -102.30
C THR A 90 -105.47 -46.88 -100.91
N GLU A 91 -105.67 -45.55 -100.86
CA GLU A 91 -105.57 -44.76 -99.61
C GLU A 91 -106.55 -45.14 -98.49
N LYS A 92 -107.60 -45.93 -98.78
CA LYS A 92 -108.60 -46.41 -97.81
C LYS A 92 -108.31 -47.82 -97.28
N ALA A 93 -107.22 -48.47 -97.70
CA ALA A 93 -106.87 -49.80 -97.22
C ALA A 93 -106.53 -49.78 -95.71
N PRO A 94 -106.98 -50.79 -94.93
CA PRO A 94 -106.83 -50.78 -93.47
C PRO A 94 -105.36 -50.72 -93.02
N ALA A 95 -104.43 -51.35 -93.75
CA ALA A 95 -103.00 -51.27 -93.46
C ALA A 95 -102.44 -49.84 -93.55
N VAL A 96 -102.83 -49.08 -94.58
CA VAL A 96 -102.39 -47.68 -94.79
C VAL A 96 -102.93 -46.78 -93.67
N LEU A 97 -104.18 -46.99 -93.25
CA LEU A 97 -104.79 -46.25 -92.15
C LEU A 97 -104.11 -46.54 -90.80
N VAL A 98 -103.76 -47.79 -90.51
CA VAL A 98 -103.03 -48.16 -89.28
C VAL A 98 -101.63 -47.55 -89.24
N THR A 99 -100.87 -47.62 -90.34
CA THR A 99 -99.52 -47.00 -90.39
C THR A 99 -99.61 -45.48 -90.28
N ARG A 100 -100.61 -44.84 -90.90
CA ARG A 100 -100.86 -43.39 -90.75
C ARG A 100 -101.21 -43.00 -89.32
N ALA A 101 -102.03 -43.80 -88.62
CA ALA A 101 -102.33 -43.57 -87.21
C ALA A 101 -101.08 -43.68 -86.31
N LYS A 102 -100.21 -44.67 -86.57
CA LYS A 102 -98.91 -44.81 -85.88
C LYS A 102 -97.98 -43.62 -86.12
N ILE A 103 -97.92 -43.09 -87.35
CA ILE A 103 -97.13 -41.89 -87.67
C ILE A 103 -97.63 -40.69 -86.86
N GLU A 104 -98.94 -40.45 -86.81
CA GLU A 104 -99.50 -39.36 -86.01
C GLU A 104 -99.27 -39.56 -84.50
N GLU A 105 -99.39 -40.79 -84.00
CA GLU A 105 -99.05 -41.11 -82.61
C GLU A 105 -97.57 -40.85 -82.29
N THR A 106 -96.65 -41.29 -83.15
CA THR A 106 -95.21 -41.05 -82.99
C THR A 106 -94.87 -39.55 -83.09
N LYS A 107 -95.52 -38.80 -83.99
CA LYS A 107 -95.39 -37.34 -84.09
C LYS A 107 -95.90 -36.64 -82.82
N GLN A 108 -97.02 -37.07 -82.26
CA GLN A 108 -97.55 -36.52 -81.00
C GLN A 108 -96.60 -36.80 -79.82
N ARG A 109 -96.07 -38.03 -79.71
CA ARG A 109 -95.07 -38.39 -78.68
C ARG A 109 -93.77 -37.58 -78.84
N LEU A 110 -93.27 -37.44 -80.07
CA LEU A 110 -92.08 -36.63 -80.38
C LEU A 110 -92.29 -35.16 -80.00
N ASN A 111 -93.44 -34.57 -80.34
CA ASN A 111 -93.76 -33.19 -79.98
C ASN A 111 -93.97 -32.99 -78.47
N ALA A 112 -94.50 -33.99 -77.75
CA ALA A 112 -94.63 -33.94 -76.30
C ALA A 112 -93.25 -33.95 -75.60
N GLU A 113 -92.34 -34.84 -76.01
CA GLU A 113 -90.96 -34.88 -75.51
C GLU A 113 -90.15 -33.63 -75.92
N LEU A 114 -90.39 -33.10 -77.12
CA LEU A 114 -89.79 -31.83 -77.54
C LEU A 114 -90.31 -30.67 -76.68
N ALA A 115 -91.62 -30.58 -76.41
CA ALA A 115 -92.18 -29.57 -75.52
C ALA A 115 -91.74 -29.72 -74.05
N GLN A 116 -91.49 -30.95 -73.60
CA GLN A 116 -90.98 -31.23 -72.25
C GLN A 116 -89.49 -30.90 -72.09
N SER A 117 -88.67 -31.16 -73.11
CA SER A 117 -87.24 -30.79 -73.15
C SER A 117 -86.99 -29.31 -73.47
N LEU A 118 -87.92 -28.64 -74.17
CA LEU A 118 -87.91 -27.19 -74.40
C LEU A 118 -88.45 -26.38 -73.21
N ARG A 119 -88.79 -26.99 -72.06
CA ARG A 119 -89.27 -26.26 -70.87
C ARG A 119 -88.25 -25.21 -70.43
N PRO A 120 -88.55 -23.89 -70.52
CA PRO A 120 -87.65 -22.86 -70.03
C PRO A 120 -87.71 -22.84 -68.50
N GLY A 121 -86.71 -23.41 -67.84
CA GLY A 121 -86.71 -23.49 -66.37
C GLY A 121 -85.58 -24.27 -65.70
N ALA A 122 -84.81 -25.09 -66.43
CA ALA A 122 -83.59 -25.71 -65.89
C ALA A 122 -82.45 -24.68 -65.80
N TYR A 123 -82.59 -23.75 -64.86
CA TYR A 123 -81.64 -22.69 -64.56
C TYR A 123 -80.60 -23.18 -63.55
N GLY A 124 -79.41 -23.57 -64.04
CA GLY A 124 -78.25 -23.79 -63.18
C GLY A 124 -77.66 -22.47 -62.69
N VAL A 125 -77.08 -22.48 -61.49
CA VAL A 125 -76.13 -21.42 -61.10
C VAL A 125 -74.91 -21.57 -62.00
N ASP A 126 -74.40 -20.47 -62.56
CA ASP A 126 -73.22 -20.53 -63.42
C ASP A 126 -72.01 -21.07 -62.62
N PRO A 127 -71.29 -22.11 -63.10
CA PRO A 127 -70.16 -22.68 -62.37
C PRO A 127 -69.02 -21.67 -62.16
N ILE A 128 -68.87 -20.67 -63.04
CA ILE A 128 -67.88 -19.60 -62.88
C ILE A 128 -68.35 -18.61 -61.78
N TYR A 129 -69.65 -18.36 -61.68
CA TYR A 129 -70.22 -17.58 -60.57
C TYR A 129 -69.99 -18.27 -59.23
N GLN A 130 -70.18 -19.60 -59.15
CA GLN A 130 -69.87 -20.37 -57.94
C GLN A 130 -68.38 -20.30 -57.58
N GLN A 131 -67.48 -20.45 -58.55
CA GLN A 131 -66.03 -20.34 -58.33
C GLN A 131 -65.63 -18.95 -57.81
N LEU A 132 -66.17 -17.88 -58.38
CA LEU A 132 -65.92 -16.51 -57.93
C LEU A 132 -66.48 -16.21 -56.53
N ASP A 133 -67.66 -16.74 -56.21
CA ASP A 133 -68.26 -16.56 -54.87
C ASP A 133 -67.44 -17.30 -53.81
N THR A 134 -66.92 -18.51 -54.11
CA THR A 134 -65.97 -19.22 -53.25
C THR A 134 -64.62 -18.49 -53.13
N GLU A 135 -64.03 -18.00 -54.24
CA GLU A 135 -62.79 -17.20 -54.24
C GLU A 135 -62.94 -15.94 -53.36
N MET A 136 -64.11 -15.30 -53.44
CA MET A 136 -64.44 -14.13 -52.62
C MET A 136 -64.60 -14.49 -51.14
N ALA A 137 -65.30 -15.59 -50.80
CA ALA A 137 -65.50 -16.03 -49.42
C ALA A 137 -64.16 -16.42 -48.75
N GLU A 138 -63.32 -17.20 -49.42
CA GLU A 138 -61.97 -17.55 -48.94
C GLU A 138 -61.09 -16.31 -48.73
N SER A 139 -61.15 -15.36 -49.66
CA SER A 139 -60.40 -14.10 -49.54
C SER A 139 -60.91 -13.25 -48.37
N GLN A 140 -62.21 -13.22 -48.09
CA GLN A 140 -62.78 -12.51 -46.93
C GLN A 140 -62.35 -13.15 -45.58
N VAL A 141 -62.33 -14.49 -45.49
CA VAL A 141 -61.82 -15.20 -44.30
C VAL A 141 -60.32 -14.92 -44.10
N THR A 142 -59.55 -14.92 -45.19
CA THR A 142 -58.13 -14.57 -45.18
C THR A 142 -57.92 -13.12 -44.70
N LEU A 143 -58.72 -12.17 -45.21
CA LEU A 143 -58.67 -10.76 -44.79
C LEU A 143 -58.99 -10.59 -43.30
N ALA A 144 -60.01 -11.26 -42.79
CA ALA A 144 -60.37 -11.20 -41.38
C ALA A 144 -59.24 -11.74 -40.48
N THR A 145 -58.59 -12.82 -40.91
CA THR A 145 -57.43 -13.43 -40.23
C THR A 145 -56.21 -12.51 -40.26
N LEU A 146 -55.90 -11.88 -41.40
CA LEU A 146 -54.80 -10.92 -41.50
C LEU A 146 -55.06 -9.67 -40.64
N LYS A 147 -56.30 -9.17 -40.60
CA LYS A 147 -56.69 -8.04 -39.73
C LYS A 147 -56.60 -8.37 -38.23
N SER A 148 -56.90 -9.61 -37.81
CA SER A 148 -56.70 -10.00 -36.40
C SER A 148 -55.21 -10.13 -36.05
N ARG A 149 -54.40 -10.69 -36.96
CA ARG A 149 -52.94 -10.76 -36.82
C ARG A 149 -52.28 -9.38 -36.78
N GLU A 150 -52.74 -8.44 -37.62
CA GLU A 150 -52.26 -7.06 -37.64
C GLU A 150 -52.49 -6.37 -36.29
N ARG A 151 -53.69 -6.50 -35.71
CA ARG A 151 -54.01 -5.96 -34.38
C ARG A 151 -53.13 -6.56 -33.29
N ALA A 152 -52.99 -7.88 -33.26
CA ALA A 152 -52.15 -8.56 -32.27
C ALA A 152 -50.67 -8.11 -32.34
N MET A 153 -50.15 -7.86 -33.55
CA MET A 153 -48.80 -7.28 -33.74
C MET A 153 -48.72 -5.82 -33.27
N GLN A 154 -49.72 -4.99 -33.56
CA GLN A 154 -49.79 -3.61 -33.07
C GLN A 154 -49.85 -3.54 -31.54
N ASP A 155 -50.67 -4.39 -30.90
CA ASP A 155 -50.78 -4.48 -29.44
C ASP A 155 -49.46 -4.95 -28.80
N ALA A 156 -48.76 -5.90 -29.44
CA ALA A 156 -47.44 -6.34 -29.01
C ALA A 156 -46.39 -5.21 -29.10
N ILE A 157 -46.34 -4.48 -30.22
CA ILE A 157 -45.46 -3.31 -30.39
C ILE A 157 -45.76 -2.25 -29.32
N ALA A 158 -47.04 -1.92 -29.09
CA ALA A 158 -47.46 -0.98 -28.06
C ALA A 158 -47.15 -1.45 -26.63
N ALA A 159 -47.03 -2.76 -26.39
CA ALA A 159 -46.53 -3.31 -25.12
C ALA A 159 -45.01 -3.12 -24.97
N TYR A 160 -44.22 -3.36 -26.02
CA TYR A 160 -42.77 -3.10 -26.01
C TYR A 160 -42.45 -1.61 -25.88
N GLU A 161 -43.17 -0.72 -26.56
CA GLU A 161 -43.04 0.73 -26.39
C GLU A 161 -43.28 1.16 -24.93
N ARG A 162 -44.37 0.67 -24.30
CA ARG A 162 -44.66 0.96 -22.89
C ARG A 162 -43.55 0.48 -21.96
N ARG A 163 -42.98 -0.70 -22.21
CA ARG A 163 -41.83 -1.22 -21.46
C ARG A 163 -40.60 -0.32 -21.62
N MET A 164 -40.31 0.14 -22.85
CA MET A 164 -39.18 1.03 -23.13
C MET A 164 -39.31 2.41 -22.50
N ARG A 165 -40.52 3.01 -22.48
CA ARG A 165 -40.76 4.30 -21.79
C ARG A 165 -40.43 4.27 -20.30
N GLY A 166 -40.46 3.09 -19.67
CA GLY A 166 -40.09 2.90 -18.26
C GLY A 166 -38.59 2.75 -17.99
N VAL A 167 -37.74 2.50 -19.00
CA VAL A 167 -36.31 2.25 -18.78
C VAL A 167 -35.56 3.51 -18.32
N PRO A 168 -35.72 4.70 -18.95
CA PRO A 168 -35.00 5.91 -18.50
C PRO A 168 -35.29 6.29 -17.04
N LEU A 169 -36.50 6.01 -16.56
CA LEU A 169 -36.87 6.23 -15.15
C LEU A 169 -36.08 5.30 -14.22
N ARG A 170 -35.97 4.01 -14.56
CA ARG A 170 -35.17 3.03 -13.80
C ARG A 170 -33.67 3.33 -13.82
N GLU A 171 -33.15 3.83 -14.94
CA GLU A 171 -31.75 4.28 -15.03
C GLU A 171 -31.50 5.52 -14.16
N VAL A 172 -32.43 6.48 -14.12
CA VAL A 172 -32.37 7.64 -13.22
C VAL A 172 -32.45 7.21 -11.75
N ASP A 173 -33.32 6.26 -11.41
CA ASP A 173 -33.43 5.77 -10.03
C ASP A 173 -32.20 4.95 -9.60
N LEU A 174 -31.59 4.17 -10.49
CA LEU A 174 -30.27 3.57 -10.26
C LEU A 174 -29.15 4.61 -10.10
N ALA A 175 -29.15 5.66 -10.93
CA ALA A 175 -28.18 6.74 -10.82
C ALA A 175 -28.32 7.52 -9.50
N ARG A 176 -29.55 7.65 -8.98
CA ARG A 176 -29.81 8.18 -7.62
C ARG A 176 -29.30 7.22 -6.55
N LEU A 177 -29.75 5.96 -6.54
CA LEU A 177 -29.35 4.98 -5.53
C LEU A 177 -27.82 4.77 -5.46
N THR A 178 -27.13 4.72 -6.60
CA THR A 178 -25.66 4.59 -6.65
C THR A 178 -24.91 5.88 -6.31
N ARG A 179 -25.56 7.05 -6.41
CA ARG A 179 -25.05 8.31 -5.87
C ARG A 179 -25.21 8.35 -4.35
N ASP A 180 -26.40 8.00 -3.86
CA ASP A 180 -26.72 7.99 -2.43
C ASP A 180 -25.82 6.97 -1.69
N GLU A 181 -25.60 5.78 -2.27
CA GLU A 181 -24.66 4.77 -1.75
C GLU A 181 -23.24 5.33 -1.57
N LYS A 182 -22.72 6.06 -2.58
CA LYS A 182 -21.40 6.71 -2.50
C LYS A 182 -21.37 7.88 -1.52
N GLU A 183 -22.47 8.61 -1.39
CA GLU A 183 -22.61 9.69 -0.41
C GLU A 183 -22.56 9.12 1.02
N PHE A 184 -23.31 8.03 1.30
CA PHE A 184 -23.24 7.32 2.57
C PHE A 184 -21.87 6.70 2.85
N GLU A 185 -21.20 6.12 1.84
CA GLU A 185 -19.83 5.62 1.99
C GLU A 185 -18.85 6.73 2.38
N GLN A 186 -18.88 7.87 1.69
CA GLN A 186 -18.03 9.03 2.00
C GLN A 186 -18.33 9.62 3.38
N ILE A 187 -19.61 9.75 3.75
CA ILE A 187 -20.05 10.19 5.07
C ILE A 187 -19.55 9.21 6.14
N TYR A 188 -19.69 7.90 5.93
CA TYR A 188 -19.23 6.88 6.87
C TYR A 188 -17.71 6.92 7.07
N LEU A 189 -16.94 7.03 5.98
CA LEU A 189 -15.48 7.15 6.05
C LEU A 189 -15.05 8.44 6.78
N LEU A 190 -15.71 9.57 6.51
CA LEU A 190 -15.47 10.83 7.22
C LEU A 190 -15.81 10.73 8.71
N LEU A 191 -16.94 10.13 9.07
CA LEU A 191 -17.31 9.92 10.48
C LEU A 191 -16.36 8.95 11.18
N SER A 192 -15.90 7.90 10.49
CA SER A 192 -14.94 6.93 11.03
C SER A 192 -13.58 7.57 11.32
N ASP A 193 -13.05 8.37 10.38
CA ASP A 193 -11.83 9.17 10.58
C ASP A 193 -11.99 10.15 11.75
N ARG A 194 -13.11 10.88 11.82
CA ARG A 194 -13.42 11.77 12.95
C ARG A 194 -13.58 11.03 14.28
N TYR A 195 -14.11 9.81 14.27
CA TYR A 195 -14.29 8.99 15.47
C TYR A 195 -12.95 8.47 16.00
N GLU A 196 -12.04 8.02 15.13
CA GLU A 196 -10.68 7.66 15.53
C GLU A 196 -9.87 8.90 15.98
N GLN A 197 -10.07 10.07 15.37
CA GLN A 197 -9.51 11.34 15.87
C GLN A 197 -10.07 11.75 17.25
N ALA A 198 -11.33 11.46 17.53
CA ALA A 198 -11.99 11.75 18.81
C ALA A 198 -11.54 10.80 19.95
N ARG A 199 -10.97 9.64 19.61
CA ARG A 199 -10.23 8.81 20.57
C ARG A 199 -8.91 9.48 20.95
N ALA A 200 -8.99 10.41 21.90
CA ALA A 200 -7.82 10.94 22.59
C ALA A 200 -6.97 9.77 23.14
N PRO A 201 -5.71 9.62 22.74
CA PRO A 201 -4.90 8.48 23.14
C PRO A 201 -4.64 8.56 24.65
N THR A 202 -5.09 7.55 25.40
CA THR A 202 -4.96 7.46 26.86
C THR A 202 -3.51 7.32 27.34
N ALA A 203 -2.57 7.12 26.41
CA ALA A 203 -1.13 7.13 26.66
C ALA A 203 -0.39 8.02 25.63
N PRO A 204 0.69 8.72 26.01
CA PRO A 204 1.40 9.63 25.11
C PRO A 204 2.10 8.89 23.97
N VAL A 205 1.68 9.17 22.73
CA VAL A 205 2.20 8.54 21.50
C VAL A 205 3.69 8.89 21.23
N LYS A 206 4.14 10.08 21.66
CA LYS A 206 5.52 10.58 21.54
C LYS A 206 5.85 11.48 22.75
N PRO A 207 7.11 11.60 23.21
CA PRO A 207 8.29 10.81 22.83
C PRO A 207 8.44 9.52 23.66
N ARG A 208 9.04 8.48 23.07
CA ARG A 208 9.35 7.20 23.75
C ARG A 208 10.53 7.39 24.72
N ARG A 209 10.28 8.00 25.89
CA ARG A 209 11.31 8.42 26.86
C ARG A 209 12.34 7.32 27.15
N GLN A 210 11.91 6.10 27.45
CA GLN A 210 12.82 4.95 27.71
C GLN A 210 13.79 4.68 26.54
N MET A 211 13.29 4.69 25.29
CA MET A 211 14.12 4.45 24.10
C MET A 211 15.12 5.59 23.89
N ASN A 212 14.69 6.84 24.06
CA ASN A 212 15.56 8.00 23.93
C ASN A 212 16.64 8.03 25.03
N THR A 213 16.30 7.66 26.27
CA THR A 213 17.25 7.53 27.38
C THR A 213 18.23 6.37 27.15
N LEU A 214 17.79 5.26 26.57
CA LEU A 214 18.67 4.14 26.21
C LEU A 214 19.69 4.54 25.15
N PHE A 215 19.25 5.18 24.05
CA PHE A 215 20.17 5.68 23.01
C PHE A 215 21.12 6.75 23.56
N GLY A 216 20.61 7.71 24.34
CA GLY A 216 21.44 8.74 24.98
C GLY A 216 22.48 8.15 25.94
N GLY A 217 22.09 7.16 26.73
CA GLY A 217 23.00 6.44 27.64
C GLY A 217 24.06 5.64 26.91
N MET A 218 23.69 4.91 25.85
CA MET A 218 24.64 4.13 25.04
C MET A 218 25.64 5.04 24.32
N LEU A 219 25.18 6.15 23.74
CA LEU A 219 26.02 7.11 23.02
C LEU A 219 26.92 7.89 23.99
N GLY A 220 26.41 8.27 25.17
CA GLY A 220 27.19 8.88 26.25
C GLY A 220 28.27 7.94 26.80
N LEU A 221 27.96 6.65 26.99
CA LEU A 221 28.94 5.64 27.41
C LEU A 221 30.02 5.45 26.36
N MET A 222 29.66 5.36 25.07
CA MET A 222 30.61 5.25 23.97
C MET A 222 31.57 6.44 23.91
N VAL A 223 31.06 7.68 24.05
CA VAL A 223 31.88 8.89 24.12
C VAL A 223 32.75 8.91 25.38
N GLY A 224 32.23 8.47 26.54
CA GLY A 224 32.99 8.38 27.78
C GLY A 224 34.17 7.41 27.70
N VAL A 225 33.95 6.22 27.12
CA VAL A 225 35.02 5.23 26.88
C VAL A 225 36.06 5.77 25.90
N ALA A 226 35.62 6.36 24.77
CA ALA A 226 36.54 6.99 23.81
C ALA A 226 37.36 8.13 24.44
N GLY A 227 36.74 8.95 25.29
CA GLY A 227 37.40 10.02 26.04
C GLY A 227 38.43 9.50 27.05
N ALA A 228 38.17 8.38 27.72
CA ALA A 228 39.12 7.74 28.63
C ALA A 228 40.36 7.21 27.89
N PHE A 229 40.18 6.52 26.76
CA PHE A 229 41.30 6.09 25.91
C PHE A 229 42.10 7.26 25.34
N LEU A 230 41.42 8.35 24.95
CA LEU A 230 42.10 9.55 24.46
C LEU A 230 42.89 10.26 25.57
N ALA A 231 42.38 10.28 26.80
CA ALA A 231 43.09 10.83 27.95
C ALA A 231 44.34 10.00 28.31
N GLU A 232 44.27 8.67 28.26
CA GLU A 232 45.44 7.80 28.48
C GLU A 232 46.50 7.98 27.37
N GLN A 233 46.08 8.18 26.12
CA GLN A 233 46.97 8.48 24.99
C GLN A 233 47.61 9.88 25.04
N LEU A 234 47.14 10.76 25.93
CA LEU A 234 47.67 12.11 26.18
C LEU A 234 48.50 12.18 27.48
N ASP A 235 48.69 11.06 28.18
CA ASP A 235 49.44 10.99 29.44
C ASP A 235 50.91 10.59 29.20
N ASP A 236 51.78 11.60 29.00
CA ASP A 236 53.24 11.46 28.84
C ASP A 236 53.98 11.02 30.14
N THR A 237 53.28 10.48 31.15
CA THR A 237 53.88 10.02 32.40
C THR A 237 54.62 8.69 32.22
N VAL A 238 55.93 8.68 32.50
CA VAL A 238 56.76 7.46 32.54
C VAL A 238 56.30 6.54 33.67
N LYS A 239 55.83 5.33 33.33
CA LYS A 239 55.14 4.41 34.26
C LYS A 239 55.96 3.15 34.61
N SER A 240 57.07 2.89 33.93
CA SER A 240 57.89 1.68 34.13
C SER A 240 59.39 1.97 34.27
N ALA A 241 60.15 1.06 34.90
CA ALA A 241 61.59 1.24 35.10
C ALA A 241 62.37 1.07 33.78
N GLU A 242 61.90 0.16 32.94
CA GLU A 242 62.42 -0.15 31.61
C GLU A 242 62.31 1.05 30.66
N GLU A 243 61.24 1.84 30.80
CA GLU A 243 61.03 3.08 30.07
C GLU A 243 61.96 4.20 30.56
N VAL A 244 62.22 4.30 31.88
CA VAL A 244 63.24 5.20 32.43
C VAL A 244 64.63 4.88 31.87
N GLU A 245 65.03 3.59 31.83
CA GLU A 245 66.32 3.19 31.26
C GLU A 245 66.41 3.51 29.76
N ARG A 246 65.32 3.28 29.01
CA ARG A 246 65.25 3.56 27.57
C ARG A 246 65.33 5.04 27.23
N VAL A 247 64.72 5.91 28.04
CA VAL A 247 64.70 7.37 27.82
C VAL A 247 65.98 8.05 28.31
N LEU A 248 66.54 7.63 29.46
CA LEU A 248 67.72 8.26 30.06
C LEU A 248 69.06 7.62 29.68
N GLY A 249 69.06 6.40 29.14
CA GLY A 249 70.28 5.67 28.79
C GLY A 249 71.15 5.28 29.99
N ALA A 250 70.57 5.22 31.19
CA ALA A 250 71.24 4.95 32.45
C ALA A 250 70.48 3.88 33.26
N PRO A 251 71.17 2.97 33.97
CA PRO A 251 70.53 1.88 34.70
C PRO A 251 69.75 2.38 35.93
N VAL A 252 68.59 1.79 36.19
CA VAL A 252 67.77 2.10 37.36
C VAL A 252 68.35 1.43 38.60
N LEU A 253 68.94 2.26 39.48
CA LEU A 253 69.59 1.78 40.72
C LEU A 253 68.60 1.22 41.76
N GLY A 254 67.30 1.40 41.59
CA GLY A 254 66.25 0.78 42.40
C GLY A 254 64.95 1.57 42.45
N ALA A 255 63.82 0.86 42.53
CA ALA A 255 62.50 1.44 42.74
C ALA A 255 62.20 1.60 44.23
N ILE A 256 61.80 2.80 44.66
CA ILE A 256 61.42 3.08 46.06
C ILE A 256 59.90 3.19 46.11
N PRO A 257 59.20 2.34 46.89
CA PRO A 257 57.75 2.44 47.02
C PRO A 257 57.36 3.74 47.73
N ILE A 258 56.38 4.46 47.16
CA ILE A 258 55.81 5.65 47.79
C ILE A 258 54.99 5.20 49.00
N VAL A 259 55.56 5.34 50.19
CA VAL A 259 54.83 5.11 51.44
C VAL A 259 53.92 6.30 51.71
N GLY A 260 52.69 6.22 51.22
CA GLY A 260 51.60 7.00 51.79
C GLY A 260 51.47 6.65 53.27
N VAL A 261 51.19 7.65 54.13
CA VAL A 261 50.97 7.41 55.55
C VAL A 261 49.80 6.44 55.69
N ALA A 262 50.10 5.21 56.11
CA ALA A 262 49.11 4.14 56.16
C ALA A 262 48.01 4.51 57.15
N ARG A 263 46.84 4.92 56.62
CA ARG A 263 45.65 5.19 57.43
C ARG A 263 45.24 3.86 58.07
N PRO A 264 45.22 3.74 59.41
CA PRO A 264 45.01 2.44 60.05
C PRO A 264 43.62 1.87 59.68
N PRO A 265 43.52 0.57 59.36
CA PRO A 265 42.25 -0.05 59.01
C PRO A 265 41.35 -0.10 60.24
N GLY A 266 40.23 0.62 60.22
CA GLY A 266 39.26 0.64 61.33
C GLY A 266 38.57 1.98 61.61
N ALA A 267 38.96 3.07 60.94
CA ALA A 267 38.28 4.37 61.06
C ALA A 267 36.89 4.34 60.41
N ARG A 268 35.88 3.83 61.13
CA ARG A 268 34.46 3.96 60.78
C ARG A 268 34.10 5.44 60.66
N GLU A 269 33.53 5.82 59.52
CA GLU A 269 32.84 7.10 59.38
C GLU A 269 31.50 7.01 60.08
N THR A 270 31.36 7.61 61.26
CA THR A 270 30.07 7.70 61.94
C THR A 270 30.00 8.92 62.85
N GLY A 271 29.15 9.87 62.49
CA GLY A 271 28.52 10.79 63.44
C GLY A 271 29.20 12.14 63.69
N THR A 272 28.34 13.16 63.70
CA THR A 272 28.43 14.43 64.45
C THR A 272 29.64 15.34 64.22
N LYS A 273 29.36 16.43 63.49
CA LYS A 273 30.06 17.72 63.63
C LYS A 273 29.92 18.21 65.08
N THR A 274 31.03 18.49 65.74
CA THR A 274 31.11 19.45 66.85
C THR A 274 32.44 20.17 66.75
N ASP A 275 32.38 21.50 66.81
CA ASP A 275 33.50 22.37 66.49
C ASP A 275 34.60 22.36 67.55
N GLY A 276 35.85 22.37 67.08
CA GLY A 276 37.03 22.51 67.92
C GLY A 276 38.27 22.72 67.04
N PRO A 277 38.96 23.87 67.10
CA PRO A 277 40.17 24.12 66.32
C PRO A 277 41.36 23.38 66.95
N GLN A 278 41.33 22.05 66.94
CA GLN A 278 42.47 21.25 67.32
C GLN A 278 43.47 21.23 66.18
N HIS A 279 44.59 21.94 66.40
CA HIS A 279 45.80 21.81 65.60
C HIS A 279 46.21 20.35 65.52
N LYS A 280 45.85 19.68 64.42
CA LYS A 280 46.65 18.56 63.92
C LYS A 280 47.94 19.18 63.41
N GLU A 281 48.91 19.30 64.32
CA GLU A 281 50.29 19.54 63.94
C GLU A 281 50.70 18.41 63.00
N GLU A 282 50.68 18.72 61.71
CA GLU A 282 51.20 17.90 60.64
C GLU A 282 52.73 17.91 60.79
N THR A 283 53.22 17.17 61.79
CA THR A 283 54.64 17.06 62.11
C THR A 283 55.29 16.30 60.97
N ALA A 284 55.76 17.07 59.98
CA ALA A 284 56.50 16.60 58.82
C ALA A 284 57.91 16.12 59.19
N VAL A 285 58.05 15.38 60.29
CA VAL A 285 59.17 14.49 60.53
C VAL A 285 59.05 13.38 59.50
N LEU A 286 59.74 13.58 58.37
CA LEU A 286 60.07 12.54 57.41
C LEU A 286 60.45 11.27 58.19
N PRO A 287 59.63 10.21 58.19
CA PRO A 287 60.03 9.01 58.87
C PRO A 287 61.29 8.52 58.16
N LEU A 288 62.39 8.42 58.90
CA LEU A 288 63.50 7.58 58.50
C LEU A 288 62.97 6.15 58.52
N LEU A 289 62.30 5.76 57.45
CA LEU A 289 61.64 4.47 57.22
C LEU A 289 62.67 3.34 57.30
N ALA A 290 63.91 3.62 56.88
CA ALA A 290 65.04 2.76 57.14
C ALA A 290 65.35 2.63 58.64
N ALA A 291 65.26 3.70 59.44
CA ALA A 291 65.62 3.69 60.86
C ALA A 291 64.59 2.97 61.75
N ASN A 292 63.30 3.25 61.58
CA ASN A 292 62.29 2.87 62.58
C ASN A 292 61.73 1.44 62.42
N ASP A 293 61.72 0.87 61.22
CA ASP A 293 61.24 -0.50 60.98
C ASP A 293 62.36 -1.38 60.40
N ARG A 294 62.63 -2.51 61.05
CA ARG A 294 63.68 -3.45 60.62
C ARG A 294 63.23 -4.36 59.47
N ARG A 295 61.92 -4.56 59.24
CA ARG A 295 61.38 -5.51 58.25
C ARG A 295 60.39 -4.91 57.24
N SER A 296 60.30 -3.59 57.12
CA SER A 296 59.46 -2.97 56.09
C SER A 296 60.03 -3.18 54.67
N PRO A 297 59.17 -3.38 53.64
CA PRO A 297 59.60 -3.45 52.24
C PRO A 297 60.38 -2.20 51.79
N THR A 298 60.03 -1.04 52.32
CA THR A 298 60.71 0.23 52.07
C THR A 298 62.13 0.26 52.65
N ALA A 299 62.33 -0.31 53.84
CA ALA A 299 63.67 -0.43 54.41
C ALA A 299 64.55 -1.39 53.59
N GLU A 300 63.97 -2.45 53.00
CA GLU A 300 64.68 -3.30 52.04
C GLU A 300 64.99 -2.58 50.72
N ALA A 301 64.06 -1.80 50.17
CA ALA A 301 64.33 -0.97 48.99
C ALA A 301 65.54 -0.03 49.20
N TYR A 302 65.66 0.59 50.38
CA TYR A 302 66.83 1.40 50.73
C TYR A 302 68.11 0.57 50.99
N ARG A 303 68.00 -0.68 51.45
CA ARG A 303 69.16 -1.62 51.57
C ARG A 303 69.65 -2.06 50.19
N ALA A 304 68.76 -2.37 49.28
CA ALA A 304 69.07 -2.70 47.88
C ALA A 304 69.71 -1.50 47.17
N LEU A 305 69.09 -0.32 47.25
CA LEU A 305 69.64 0.93 46.68
C LEU A 305 71.04 1.22 47.22
N ARG A 306 71.27 1.08 48.54
CA ARG A 306 72.60 1.21 49.13
C ARG A 306 73.60 0.26 48.49
N THR A 307 73.24 -1.01 48.37
CA THR A 307 74.12 -2.04 47.79
C THR A 307 74.47 -1.70 46.35
N HIS A 308 73.49 -1.34 45.52
CA HIS A 308 73.73 -0.92 44.14
C HIS A 308 74.61 0.34 44.06
N VAL A 309 74.30 1.39 44.83
CA VAL A 309 75.12 2.62 44.89
C VAL A 309 76.56 2.33 45.33
N LEU A 310 76.78 1.43 46.30
CA LEU A 310 78.13 1.06 46.74
C LEU A 310 78.91 0.25 45.69
N PHE A 311 78.24 -0.51 44.82
CA PHE A 311 78.86 -1.17 43.66
C PHE A 311 79.11 -0.21 42.49
N SER A 312 78.27 0.82 42.30
CA SER A 312 78.43 1.81 41.23
C SER A 312 79.50 2.89 41.50
N ILE A 313 79.92 3.07 42.76
CA ILE A 313 80.96 4.05 43.11
C ILE A 313 82.35 3.44 42.84
N PRO A 314 83.18 4.03 41.93
CA PRO A 314 84.53 3.55 41.68
C PRO A 314 85.42 3.70 42.92
N ASP A 315 86.45 2.86 43.03
CA ASP A 315 87.33 2.82 44.22
C ASP A 315 88.38 3.96 44.19
N VAL A 316 87.90 5.18 44.44
CA VAL A 316 88.70 6.40 44.55
C VAL A 316 88.82 6.84 46.01
N GLU A 317 89.93 7.52 46.35
CA GLU A 317 90.23 7.99 47.71
C GLU A 317 89.12 8.85 48.35
N ARG A 318 88.32 9.57 47.54
CA ARG A 318 87.30 10.51 48.01
C ARG A 318 85.92 10.19 47.42
N LYS A 319 85.21 9.28 48.08
CA LYS A 319 83.86 8.85 47.69
C LYS A 319 82.84 9.97 47.98
N ARG A 320 82.28 10.55 46.91
CA ARG A 320 81.29 11.64 46.94
C ARG A 320 80.11 11.25 46.07
N LEU A 321 78.89 11.45 46.56
CA LEU A 321 77.65 11.14 45.86
C LEU A 321 76.74 12.37 45.87
N LEU A 322 76.26 12.78 44.69
CA LEU A 322 75.26 13.83 44.54
C LEU A 322 73.90 13.21 44.26
N VAL A 323 72.87 13.60 45.01
CA VAL A 323 71.47 13.19 44.77
C VAL A 323 70.71 14.39 44.25
N THR A 324 70.23 14.30 43.00
CA THR A 324 69.40 15.30 42.33
C THR A 324 68.24 14.61 41.61
N SER A 325 67.32 15.38 41.02
CA SER A 325 66.26 14.88 40.13
C SER A 325 65.70 16.04 39.29
N ALA A 326 64.79 15.78 38.35
CA ALA A 326 64.34 16.75 37.34
C ALA A 326 63.48 17.90 37.90
N LEU A 327 62.52 17.60 38.78
CA LEU A 327 61.52 18.56 39.28
C LEU A 327 61.56 18.75 40.81
N PRO A 328 60.95 19.81 41.36
CA PRO A 328 60.70 19.91 42.80
C PRO A 328 59.80 18.76 43.31
N ARG A 329 59.90 18.45 44.61
CA ARG A 329 59.05 17.47 45.34
C ARG A 329 59.16 15.98 44.94
N GLU A 330 59.99 15.59 43.98
CA GLU A 330 60.31 14.18 43.63
C GLU A 330 61.09 13.37 44.70
N GLY A 331 60.99 13.72 45.99
CA GLY A 331 61.57 12.92 47.07
C GLY A 331 63.09 13.00 47.27
N LYS A 332 63.84 13.84 46.54
CA LYS A 332 65.32 14.03 46.66
C LYS A 332 65.85 13.95 48.11
N SER A 333 65.20 14.67 49.04
CA SER A 333 65.56 14.72 50.47
C SER A 333 65.28 13.42 51.22
N THR A 334 64.14 12.79 50.92
CA THR A 334 63.71 11.52 51.52
C THR A 334 64.69 10.42 51.14
N ILE A 335 65.11 10.40 49.87
CA ILE A 335 66.08 9.44 49.34
C ILE A 335 67.45 9.66 49.97
N SER A 336 67.98 10.89 49.96
CA SER A 336 69.32 11.17 50.50
C SER A 336 69.43 10.88 52.01
N ALA A 337 68.40 11.22 52.79
CA ALA A 337 68.37 10.94 54.23
C ALA A 337 68.29 9.44 54.55
N ASN A 338 67.39 8.69 53.90
CA ASN A 338 67.26 7.25 54.15
C ASN A 338 68.45 6.45 53.60
N LEU A 339 69.02 6.84 52.46
CA LEU A 339 70.25 6.24 51.92
C LEU A 339 71.44 6.48 52.85
N ALA A 340 71.62 7.70 53.37
CA ALA A 340 72.66 8.00 54.34
C ALA A 340 72.53 7.14 55.62
N ALA A 341 71.31 7.00 56.16
CA ALA A 341 71.04 6.14 57.30
C ALA A 341 71.25 4.63 57.00
N ALA A 342 70.94 4.17 55.78
CA ALA A 342 71.19 2.80 55.36
C ALA A 342 72.68 2.48 55.24
N ILE A 343 73.51 3.44 54.80
CA ILE A 343 74.98 3.32 54.76
C ILE A 343 75.59 3.40 56.16
N ALA A 344 75.12 4.31 57.03
CA ALA A 344 75.61 4.46 58.41
C ALA A 344 75.49 3.14 59.20
N ARG A 345 74.39 2.41 59.01
CA ARG A 345 74.16 1.08 59.59
C ARG A 345 75.13 -0.04 59.20
N THR A 346 76.02 0.19 58.23
CA THR A 346 77.12 -0.72 57.87
C THR A 346 78.46 -0.28 58.44
N ASP A 347 78.43 0.37 59.61
CA ASP A 347 79.58 0.90 60.35
C ASP A 347 80.48 1.83 59.52
N ARG A 348 79.86 2.59 58.61
CA ARG A 348 80.52 3.58 57.76
C ARG A 348 80.16 4.97 58.21
N ARG A 349 81.15 5.83 58.45
CA ARG A 349 80.95 7.24 58.77
C ARG A 349 80.47 8.00 57.53
N VAL A 350 79.20 8.41 57.53
CA VAL A 350 78.57 9.19 56.45
C VAL A 350 78.40 10.63 56.89
N TRP A 351 78.60 11.56 55.96
CA TRP A 351 78.27 12.97 56.12
C TRP A 351 77.17 13.31 55.11
N LEU A 352 75.96 13.58 55.60
CA LEU A 352 74.88 14.14 54.78
C LEU A 352 74.97 15.67 54.83
N VAL A 353 75.20 16.29 53.68
CA VAL A 353 75.23 17.75 53.54
C VAL A 353 74.01 18.17 52.72
N ASP A 354 73.12 18.98 53.31
CA ASP A 354 72.04 19.59 52.54
C ASP A 354 72.56 20.84 51.83
N ALA A 355 72.64 20.76 50.50
CA ALA A 355 73.05 21.86 49.64
C ALA A 355 71.88 22.68 49.08
N ARG A 356 70.62 22.39 49.48
CA ARG A 356 69.40 22.95 48.85
C ARG A 356 69.07 24.39 49.25
N GLY A 357 70.01 25.11 49.87
CA GLY A 357 69.79 26.47 50.39
C GLY A 357 70.99 27.41 50.27
N TRP A 358 72.03 27.07 49.50
CA TRP A 358 73.10 28.03 49.21
C TRP A 358 72.70 28.94 48.04
N PRO A 359 72.57 30.26 48.25
CA PRO A 359 72.51 31.18 47.12
C PRO A 359 73.86 31.11 46.40
N LEU A 360 73.84 30.70 45.13
CA LEU A 360 74.97 30.87 44.21
C LEU A 360 75.11 32.36 43.86
N CYS A 361 75.44 33.18 44.85
CA CYS A 361 76.00 34.51 44.67
C CYS A 361 77.44 34.38 44.16
N TRP A 362 77.59 33.85 42.95
CA TRP A 362 78.79 34.09 42.15
C TRP A 362 78.80 35.58 41.81
N PRO A 363 79.87 36.33 42.15
CA PRO A 363 80.02 37.69 41.65
C PRO A 363 80.38 37.63 40.16
N VAL A 364 79.35 37.54 39.32
CA VAL A 364 79.48 37.85 37.89
C VAL A 364 79.84 39.32 37.81
N ARG A 365 81.15 39.63 37.74
CA ARG A 365 81.64 41.00 37.59
C ARG A 365 81.03 41.59 36.32
N PRO A 366 80.19 42.64 36.41
CA PRO A 366 79.83 43.40 35.21
C PRO A 366 81.09 44.08 34.71
N ARG A 367 81.46 43.81 33.46
CA ARG A 367 82.58 44.47 32.79
C ARG A 367 82.13 45.89 32.42
N SER A 368 82.34 46.81 33.35
CA SER A 368 82.39 48.28 33.17
C SER A 368 81.52 48.86 32.03
N THR A 369 80.29 49.26 32.34
CA THR A 369 79.62 50.36 31.62
C THR A 369 79.57 51.56 32.54
N ALA A 370 80.58 52.42 32.44
CA ALA A 370 80.39 53.80 32.86
C ALA A 370 79.37 54.44 31.90
N TRP A 371 78.29 55.01 32.42
CA TRP A 371 77.75 56.28 31.92
C TRP A 371 76.73 56.92 32.88
N CYS A 372 76.74 58.25 32.84
CA CYS A 372 76.13 59.25 33.70
C CYS A 372 74.62 59.11 34.04
N GLY A 373 74.21 59.62 35.21
CA GLY A 373 72.79 59.73 35.59
C GLY A 373 72.50 60.30 37.00
N ARG A 374 73.03 61.48 37.33
CA ARG A 374 72.64 62.31 38.52
C ARG A 374 71.22 62.90 38.34
N PRO A 375 70.60 63.57 39.35
CA PRO A 375 70.55 63.30 40.80
C PRO A 375 69.15 63.60 41.43
N ALA A 376 69.09 63.61 42.78
CA ALA A 376 68.23 64.41 43.68
C ALA A 376 67.26 63.58 44.56
N SER A 377 66.99 63.87 45.84
CA SER A 377 67.57 64.70 46.93
C SER A 377 66.65 64.44 48.18
N PRO A 378 66.74 65.10 49.36
CA PRO A 378 66.87 64.33 50.61
C PRO A 378 65.91 64.71 51.76
N THR A 379 65.90 63.92 52.84
CA THR A 379 65.78 64.32 54.27
C THR A 379 65.99 63.06 55.13
N CYS A 380 67.08 62.89 55.90
CA CYS A 380 67.55 63.59 57.11
C CYS A 380 66.79 63.19 58.40
N GLY A 381 67.50 62.60 59.36
CA GLY A 381 66.95 61.96 60.57
C GLY A 381 68.03 61.44 61.52
N THR A 382 68.84 62.36 62.06
CA THR A 382 69.94 62.13 63.02
C THR A 382 69.49 62.49 64.46
N TRP A 383 70.00 61.89 65.54
CA TRP A 383 71.11 60.93 65.70
C TRP A 383 70.94 60.12 67.01
N GLY A 384 71.73 59.04 67.20
CA GLY A 384 71.80 58.32 68.48
C GLY A 384 72.91 57.27 68.47
N ALA A 385 74.06 57.58 69.10
CA ALA A 385 75.27 56.77 69.01
C ALA A 385 75.41 55.76 70.17
N VAL A 386 75.64 54.48 69.81
CA VAL A 386 76.68 53.56 70.36
C VAL A 386 76.68 53.32 71.88
N PRO A 387 76.48 52.07 72.35
CA PRO A 387 77.64 51.18 72.50
C PRO A 387 77.74 49.98 71.54
N SER A 388 78.97 49.50 71.44
CA SER A 388 79.50 48.34 70.71
C SER A 388 78.70 47.03 70.82
N PRO A 389 78.77 46.15 69.80
CA PRO A 389 78.03 44.88 69.79
C PRO A 389 78.56 43.89 70.84
N PRO A 390 77.69 43.07 71.47
CA PRO A 390 78.14 41.85 72.11
C PRO A 390 78.74 40.92 71.05
N THR A 391 79.83 40.24 71.42
CA THR A 391 80.45 39.18 70.63
C THR A 391 79.41 38.11 70.24
N PRO A 392 79.40 37.60 68.99
CA PRO A 392 78.44 36.59 68.59
C PRO A 392 78.73 35.28 69.34
N PRO A 393 77.78 34.73 70.12
CA PRO A 393 77.98 33.45 70.76
C PRO A 393 77.92 32.34 69.72
N ASN A 394 79.08 31.71 69.46
CA ASN A 394 79.22 30.35 68.91
C ASN A 394 78.17 29.90 67.87
N CYS A 395 78.22 30.48 66.65
CA CYS A 395 77.56 29.90 65.47
C CYS A 395 78.29 28.63 64.96
N TRP A 396 78.55 27.67 65.86
CA TRP A 396 79.15 26.36 65.61
C TRP A 396 78.29 25.27 66.25
N ALA A 397 77.14 24.94 65.65
CA ALA A 397 76.48 23.64 65.72
C ALA A 397 75.16 23.65 64.93
N ARG A 398 74.68 22.44 64.58
CA ARG A 398 73.41 22.12 63.89
C ARG A 398 73.46 22.50 62.38
N SER A 399 73.53 21.57 61.44
CA SER A 399 73.09 20.16 61.47
C SER A 399 74.01 19.20 60.69
N VAL A 400 75.25 18.99 61.17
CA VAL A 400 76.00 17.77 60.83
C VAL A 400 75.39 16.62 61.64
N TRP A 401 74.54 15.82 61.00
CA TRP A 401 74.12 14.54 61.57
C TRP A 401 75.22 13.51 61.34
N ARG A 402 75.97 13.19 62.40
CA ARG A 402 76.58 11.86 62.52
C ARG A 402 75.47 10.90 62.95
N ALA A 403 75.24 9.88 62.13
CA ALA A 403 74.55 8.65 62.49
C ALA A 403 75.58 7.53 62.68
#